data_AF-A0A564TKQ3-F1
#
_entry.id   AF-A0A564TKQ3-F1
#
_cell.length_a   1.000
_cell.length_b   1.000
_cell.length_c   1.000
_cell.angle_alpha   90.00
_cell.angle_beta   90.00
_cell.angle_gamma   90.00
#
_symmetry.space_group_name_H-M   'P 1'
#
loop_
_entity.id
_entity.type
_entity.pdbx_description
1 polymer ?
#
loop_
_entity_poly.entity_id
_entity_poly.type
_entity_poly.pdbx_seq_one_letter_code
_entity_poly.pdbx_strand_id
1 'polypeptide(L)'
;MVSVTQRIKQIKQPRGGFLPIKAFTVTTLDDGQVLNPEESIAASLVGTAVDYLSRFMDGIAVEEAFEISLLGARAMRMEAKVFGLLDDFKELDDLSITKACQLAGFESGYRAGPLVYRPVEGIVPD
;
A
#
# COMPACT_ATOMS: atom_id res chain seq x y z
N MET A 1 -7.93 -10.99 14.36
CA MET A 1 -6.76 -10.09 14.39
C MET A 1 -7.24 -8.73 14.90
N VAL A 2 -6.52 -8.10 15.83
CA VAL A 2 -6.89 -6.76 16.37
C VAL A 2 -6.07 -5.72 15.61
N SER A 3 -6.67 -4.62 15.14
CA SER A 3 -5.91 -3.59 14.41
C SER A 3 -4.90 -2.90 15.33
N VAL A 4 -3.82 -2.34 14.77
CA VAL A 4 -2.83 -1.57 15.54
C VAL A 4 -3.52 -0.43 16.31
N THR A 5 -4.49 0.24 15.68
CA THR A 5 -5.30 1.31 16.29
C THR A 5 -6.17 0.82 17.44
N GLN A 6 -6.74 -0.38 17.35
CA GLN A 6 -7.48 -0.98 18.48
C GLN A 6 -6.54 -1.42 19.60
N ARG A 7 -5.37 -1.97 19.24
CA ARG A 7 -4.38 -2.42 20.21
C ARG A 7 -3.80 -1.26 21.01
N ILE A 8 -3.46 -0.15 20.35
CA ILE A 8 -2.83 1.00 21.03
C ILE A 8 -3.77 1.68 22.04
N LYS A 9 -5.09 1.62 21.84
CA LYS A 9 -6.09 2.12 22.81
C LYS A 9 -6.04 1.41 24.16
N GLN A 10 -5.53 0.17 24.20
CA GLN A 10 -5.39 -0.60 25.43
C GLN A 10 -4.11 -0.25 26.20
N ILE A 11 -3.19 0.51 25.60
CA ILE A 11 -1.89 0.85 26.18
C ILE A 11 -1.94 2.31 26.65
N LYS A 12 -1.77 2.52 27.96
CA LYS A 12 -1.72 3.86 28.55
C LYS A 12 -0.34 4.48 28.37
N GLN A 13 -0.26 5.60 27.66
CA GLN A 13 0.96 6.38 27.53
C GLN A 13 1.28 7.14 28.84
N PRO A 14 2.56 7.23 29.26
CA PRO A 14 2.95 8.07 30.39
C PRO A 14 2.70 9.55 30.07
N ARG A 15 2.49 10.36 31.11
CA ARG A 15 2.28 11.81 30.96
C ARG A 15 3.55 12.43 30.38
N GLY A 16 3.46 13.03 29.20
CA GLY A 16 4.60 13.59 28.47
C GLY A 16 5.25 12.64 27.46
N GLY A 17 4.71 11.42 27.29
CA GLY A 17 5.24 10.43 26.36
C GLY A 17 6.51 9.72 26.85
N PHE A 18 6.97 8.72 26.10
CA PHE A 18 8.21 7.99 26.42
C PHE A 18 9.48 8.79 26.08
N LEU A 19 9.37 9.75 25.16
CA LEU A 19 10.48 10.55 24.66
C LEU A 19 10.19 12.04 24.90
N PRO A 20 11.13 12.81 25.46
CA PRO A 20 10.94 14.23 25.70
C PRO A 20 11.01 15.00 24.39
N ILE A 21 9.86 15.48 23.88
CA ILE A 21 9.76 16.22 22.59
C ILE A 21 10.77 17.39 22.52
N LYS A 22 11.04 18.05 23.64
CA LYS A 22 12.01 19.16 23.74
C LYS A 22 13.47 18.78 23.41
N ALA A 23 13.80 17.49 23.41
CA ALA A 23 15.12 16.99 23.03
C ALA A 23 15.30 16.84 21.51
N PHE A 24 14.23 17.02 20.74
CA PHE A 24 14.24 16.83 19.28
C PHE A 24 14.13 18.18 18.56
N THR A 25 14.72 18.25 17.37
CA THR A 25 14.58 19.36 16.44
C THR A 25 13.56 18.99 15.36
N VAL A 26 12.58 19.86 15.12
CA VAL A 26 11.62 19.68 14.03
C VAL A 26 12.28 20.10 12.73
N THR A 27 12.37 19.17 11.79
CA THR A 27 12.76 19.44 10.40
C THR A 27 11.56 19.15 9.52
N THR A 28 10.97 20.19 8.94
CA THR A 28 9.88 20.02 7.97
C THR A 28 10.48 19.62 6.62
N LEU A 29 10.02 18.50 6.08
CA LEU A 29 10.27 18.12 4.70
C LEU A 29 9.03 18.53 3.91
N ASP A 30 9.19 19.55 3.07
CA ASP A 30 8.12 20.11 2.23
C ASP A 30 8.56 19.98 0.77
N ASP A 31 7.80 19.22 -0.01
CA ASP A 31 8.00 19.03 -1.43
C ASP A 31 7.23 20.05 -2.29
N GLY A 32 6.48 20.96 -1.64
CA GLY A 32 5.66 21.97 -2.28
C GLY A 32 4.38 21.41 -2.92
N GLN A 33 4.06 20.13 -2.72
CA GLN A 33 2.89 19.49 -3.32
C GLN A 33 1.68 19.62 -2.40
N VAL A 34 0.53 19.97 -2.99
CA VAL A 34 -0.75 20.07 -2.28
C VAL A 34 -1.61 18.91 -2.72
N LEU A 35 -2.11 18.14 -1.76
CA LEU A 35 -3.03 17.03 -2.00
C LEU A 35 -4.34 17.52 -2.63
N ASN A 36 -4.95 16.66 -3.42
CA ASN A 36 -6.23 16.96 -4.04
C ASN A 36 -7.34 17.00 -2.96
N PRO A 37 -8.36 17.86 -3.11
CA PRO A 37 -9.50 17.86 -2.18
C PRO A 37 -10.21 16.50 -2.13
N GLU A 38 -10.23 15.80 -3.26
CA GLU A 38 -10.69 14.42 -3.41
C GLU A 38 -9.66 13.66 -4.24
N GLU A 39 -9.09 12.61 -3.66
CA GLU A 39 -8.11 11.73 -4.31
C GLU A 39 -8.81 10.70 -5.21
N SER A 40 -8.16 10.31 -6.31
CA SER A 40 -8.70 9.35 -7.29
C SER A 40 -8.92 7.94 -6.72
N ILE A 41 -8.13 7.56 -5.70
CA ILE A 41 -8.11 6.21 -5.12
C ILE A 41 -8.06 6.25 -3.59
N ALA A 42 -8.48 5.15 -2.96
CA ALA A 42 -8.54 5.06 -1.51
C ALA A 42 -7.14 5.10 -0.87
N ALA A 43 -6.96 5.90 0.19
CA ALA A 43 -5.70 6.00 0.92
C ALA A 43 -5.15 4.66 1.43
N SER A 44 -6.02 3.69 1.75
CA SER A 44 -5.59 2.34 2.13
C SER A 44 -4.91 1.59 0.99
N LEU A 45 -5.39 1.77 -0.25
CA LEU A 45 -4.79 1.17 -1.44
C LEU A 45 -3.42 1.77 -1.71
N VAL A 46 -3.31 3.10 -1.60
CA VAL A 46 -2.02 3.82 -1.69
C VAL A 46 -1.05 3.29 -0.64
N GLY A 47 -1.49 3.14 0.61
CA GLY A 47 -0.66 2.59 1.69
C GLY A 47 -0.13 1.19 1.40
N THR A 48 -0.96 0.29 0.86
CA THR A 48 -0.51 -1.05 0.43
C THR A 48 0.49 -0.97 -0.72
N ALA A 49 0.24 -0.15 -1.74
CA ALA A 49 1.15 0.03 -2.86
C ALA A 49 2.52 0.53 -2.38
N VAL A 50 2.55 1.54 -1.50
CA VAL A 50 3.78 2.10 -0.92
C VAL A 50 4.53 1.06 -0.08
N ASP A 51 3.86 0.22 0.71
CA ASP A 51 4.49 -0.89 1.44
C ASP A 51 5.19 -1.87 0.48
N TYR A 52 4.51 -2.30 -0.59
CA TYR A 52 5.10 -3.24 -1.56
C TYR A 52 6.26 -2.61 -2.35
N LEU A 53 6.12 -1.35 -2.78
CA LEU A 53 7.20 -0.62 -3.44
C LEU A 53 8.41 -0.45 -2.52
N SER A 54 8.20 -0.16 -1.24
CA SER A 54 9.30 -0.01 -0.27
C SER A 54 10.06 -1.33 -0.08
N ARG A 55 9.35 -2.46 -0.01
CA ARG A 55 9.97 -3.80 0.03
C ARG A 55 10.81 -4.09 -1.20
N PHE A 56 10.26 -3.78 -2.37
CA PHE A 56 10.99 -3.90 -3.63
C PHE A 56 12.27 -3.05 -3.63
N MET A 57 12.19 -1.80 -3.15
CA MET A 57 13.35 -0.92 -3.00
C MET A 57 14.40 -1.47 -2.03
N ASP A 58 13.99 -2.20 -0.99
CA ASP A 58 14.88 -2.89 -0.06
C ASP A 58 15.55 -4.15 -0.66
N GLY A 59 15.33 -4.42 -1.95
CA GLY A 59 15.95 -5.51 -2.71
C GLY A 59 15.16 -6.83 -2.70
N ILE A 60 13.92 -6.81 -2.21
CA ILE A 60 13.03 -7.97 -2.30
C ILE A 60 12.56 -8.13 -3.75
N ALA A 61 12.51 -9.37 -4.24
CA ALA A 61 12.00 -9.66 -5.59
C ALA A 61 10.56 -9.15 -5.74
N VAL A 62 10.21 -8.62 -6.91
CA VAL A 62 8.88 -8.02 -7.13
C VAL A 62 7.76 -9.02 -6.85
N GLU A 63 7.93 -10.28 -7.23
CA GLU A 63 6.94 -11.34 -6.98
C GLU A 63 6.75 -11.62 -5.48
N GLU A 64 7.83 -11.50 -4.69
CA GLU A 64 7.79 -11.67 -3.24
C GLU A 64 7.17 -10.44 -2.56
N ALA A 65 7.51 -9.23 -3.02
CA ALA A 65 6.92 -7.99 -2.52
C ALA A 65 5.38 -7.96 -2.71
N PHE A 66 4.90 -8.50 -3.84
CA PHE A 66 3.48 -8.58 -4.20
C PHE A 66 2.82 -9.95 -3.93
N GLU A 67 3.40 -10.79 -3.06
CA GLU A 67 2.92 -12.16 -2.80
C GLU A 67 1.42 -12.19 -2.43
N ILE A 68 0.97 -11.26 -1.58
CA ILE A 68 -0.42 -11.22 -1.15
C ILE A 68 -1.37 -10.89 -2.31
N SER A 69 -0.95 -10.03 -3.23
CA SER A 69 -1.69 -9.73 -4.46
C SER A 69 -1.78 -10.95 -5.37
N LEU A 70 -0.68 -11.70 -5.51
CA LEU A 70 -0.65 -12.97 -6.26
C LEU A 70 -1.61 -14.02 -5.65
N LEU A 71 -1.64 -14.13 -4.32
CA LEU A 71 -2.58 -15.01 -3.61
C LEU A 71 -4.04 -14.58 -3.84
N GLY A 72 -4.32 -13.28 -3.80
CA GLY A 72 -5.64 -12.73 -4.13
C GLY A 72 -6.07 -13.05 -5.55
N ALA A 73 -5.19 -12.85 -6.52
CA ALA A 73 -5.46 -13.18 -7.92
C ALA A 73 -5.71 -14.67 -8.12
N ARG A 74 -4.91 -15.54 -7.49
CA ARG A 74 -5.11 -17.00 -7.52
C ARG A 74 -6.45 -17.41 -6.94
N ALA A 75 -6.86 -16.82 -5.82
CA ALA A 75 -8.18 -17.09 -5.22
C ALA A 75 -9.35 -16.75 -6.16
N MET A 76 -9.14 -15.80 -7.09
CA MET A 76 -10.12 -15.35 -8.07
C MET A 76 -9.90 -15.92 -9.48
N ARG A 77 -8.89 -16.77 -9.68
CA ARG A 77 -8.46 -17.31 -10.99
C ARG A 77 -8.08 -16.22 -12.01
N MET A 78 -7.37 -15.20 -11.55
CA MET A 78 -6.95 -14.02 -12.31
C MET A 78 -5.43 -13.91 -12.44
N GLU A 79 -4.69 -15.02 -12.33
CA GLU A 79 -3.23 -15.05 -12.31
C GLU A 79 -2.62 -14.41 -13.56
N ALA A 80 -3.17 -14.69 -14.73
CA ALA A 80 -2.70 -14.11 -16.00
C ALA A 80 -2.72 -12.57 -15.98
N LYS A 81 -3.69 -11.97 -15.27
CA LYS A 81 -3.80 -10.51 -15.15
C LYS A 81 -2.71 -9.95 -14.25
N VAL A 82 -2.44 -10.59 -13.11
CA VAL A 82 -1.37 -10.14 -12.21
C VAL A 82 0.00 -10.31 -12.84
N PHE A 83 0.26 -11.41 -13.55
CA PHE A 83 1.54 -11.57 -14.26
C PHE A 83 1.73 -10.51 -15.34
N GLY A 84 0.69 -10.17 -16.11
CA GLY A 84 0.76 -9.06 -17.07
C GLY A 84 1.05 -7.71 -16.43
N LEU A 85 0.57 -7.46 -15.20
CA LEU A 85 0.88 -6.23 -14.45
C LEU A 85 2.30 -6.23 -13.89
N LEU A 86 2.82 -7.40 -13.50
CA LEU A 86 4.21 -7.56 -13.02
C LEU A 86 5.22 -7.42 -14.16
N ASP A 87 4.90 -7.90 -15.37
CA ASP A 87 5.78 -7.77 -16.55
C ASP A 87 6.03 -6.29 -16.94
N ASP A 88 5.08 -5.41 -16.64
CA ASP A 88 5.19 -3.97 -16.87
C ASP A 88 6.03 -3.26 -15.79
N PHE A 89 6.37 -3.95 -14.70
CA PHE A 89 7.05 -3.38 -13.54
C PHE A 89 8.56 -3.38 -13.74
N LYS A 90 9.18 -2.20 -13.81
CA LYS A 90 10.61 -2.06 -14.13
C LYS A 90 11.40 -1.35 -13.03
N GLU A 91 10.88 -0.22 -12.54
CA GLU A 91 11.53 0.62 -11.54
C GLU A 91 10.45 1.34 -10.70
N LEU A 92 10.67 2.60 -10.33
CA LEU A 92 9.71 3.46 -9.61
C LEU A 92 9.18 4.59 -10.51
N ASP A 93 9.04 4.31 -11.80
CA ASP A 93 8.43 5.26 -12.73
C ASP A 93 6.90 5.32 -12.57
N ASP A 94 6.28 6.34 -13.15
CA ASP A 94 4.83 6.58 -13.04
C ASP A 94 3.99 5.37 -13.49
N LEU A 95 4.48 4.64 -14.49
CA LEU A 95 3.85 3.41 -14.95
C LEU A 95 3.92 2.34 -13.86
N SER A 96 5.10 2.07 -13.31
CA SER A 96 5.32 1.06 -12.26
C SER A 96 4.51 1.40 -10.99
N ILE A 97 4.40 2.68 -10.63
CA ILE A 97 3.55 3.15 -9.52
C ILE A 97 2.07 2.86 -9.81
N THR A 98 1.60 3.16 -11.02
CA THR A 98 0.23 2.84 -11.45
C THR A 98 -0.03 1.33 -11.36
N LYS A 99 0.90 0.50 -11.84
CA LYS A 99 0.80 -0.96 -11.77
C LYS A 99 0.83 -1.45 -10.32
N ALA A 100 1.63 -0.85 -9.45
CA ALA A 100 1.66 -1.18 -8.03
C ALA A 100 0.30 -0.92 -7.36
N CYS A 101 -0.35 0.21 -7.67
CA CYS A 101 -1.72 0.49 -7.19
C CYS A 101 -2.72 -0.56 -7.70
N GLN A 102 -2.63 -0.97 -8.97
CA GLN A 102 -3.49 -2.01 -9.54
C GLN A 102 -3.24 -3.37 -8.89
N LEU A 103 -1.97 -3.75 -8.70
CA LEU A 103 -1.56 -4.98 -8.02
C LEU A 103 -2.06 -4.99 -6.57
N ALA A 104 -1.93 -3.88 -5.84
CA ALA A 104 -2.45 -3.75 -4.48
C ALA A 104 -3.98 -3.99 -4.39
N GLY A 105 -4.72 -3.72 -5.47
CA GLY A 105 -6.16 -3.97 -5.55
C GLY A 105 -6.56 -5.44 -5.34
N PHE A 106 -5.68 -6.38 -5.71
CA PHE A 106 -5.93 -7.82 -5.54
C PHE A 106 -5.87 -8.28 -4.07
N GLU A 107 -5.21 -7.52 -3.19
CA GLU A 107 -5.13 -7.85 -1.76
C GLU A 107 -6.51 -7.92 -1.10
N SER A 108 -7.43 -7.04 -1.52
CA SER A 108 -8.81 -7.02 -1.02
C SER A 108 -9.53 -8.36 -1.22
N GLY A 109 -9.33 -9.01 -2.37
CA GLY A 109 -9.88 -10.31 -2.69
C GLY A 109 -9.33 -11.44 -1.80
N TYR A 110 -8.08 -11.32 -1.33
CA TYR A 110 -7.48 -12.27 -0.39
C TYR A 110 -7.95 -12.03 1.05
N ARG A 111 -7.88 -10.78 1.52
CA ARG A 111 -8.10 -10.45 2.94
C ARG A 111 -9.57 -10.36 3.34
N ALA A 112 -10.41 -9.84 2.46
CA ALA A 112 -11.84 -9.61 2.71
C ALA A 112 -12.75 -10.56 1.88
N GLY A 113 -12.15 -11.32 0.96
CA GLY A 113 -12.82 -12.30 0.13
C GLY A 113 -13.24 -11.77 -1.25
N PRO A 114 -13.61 -12.67 -2.19
CA PRO A 114 -13.83 -12.31 -3.60
C PRO A 114 -14.97 -11.31 -3.85
N LEU A 115 -15.94 -11.21 -2.94
CA LEU A 115 -17.09 -10.30 -3.09
C LEU A 115 -16.72 -8.81 -2.90
N VAL A 116 -15.59 -8.54 -2.26
CA VAL A 116 -15.09 -7.18 -2.01
C VAL A 116 -14.20 -6.69 -3.15
N TYR A 117 -13.75 -7.60 -4.01
CA TYR A 117 -12.91 -7.29 -5.16
C TYR A 117 -13.61 -6.31 -6.10
N ARG A 118 -12.84 -5.31 -6.56
CA ARG A 118 -13.21 -4.39 -7.62
C ARG A 118 -12.21 -4.54 -8.77
N PRO A 119 -12.66 -4.46 -10.04
CA PRO A 119 -11.75 -4.53 -11.19
C PRO A 119 -10.60 -3.54 -11.06
N VAL A 120 -9.37 -4.06 -11.12
CA VAL A 120 -8.15 -3.25 -10.93
C VAL A 120 -7.89 -2.29 -12.09
N GLU A 121 -8.48 -2.52 -13.26
CA GLU A 121 -8.40 -1.61 -14.40
C GLU A 121 -9.05 -0.24 -14.12
N GLY A 122 -9.95 -0.17 -13.14
CA GLY A 122 -10.54 1.09 -12.69
C GLY A 122 -9.66 1.86 -11.69
N ILE A 123 -8.53 1.29 -11.27
CA ILE A 123 -7.56 1.96 -10.40
C ILE A 123 -6.64 2.79 -11.29
N VAL A 124 -6.88 4.10 -11.30
CA VAL A 124 -6.12 5.09 -12.04
C VAL A 124 -5.71 6.18 -11.05
N PRO A 125 -4.49 6.14 -10.49
CA PRO A 125 -3.97 7.22 -9.67
C PRO A 125 -3.78 8.48 -10.52
N ASP A 126 -3.99 9.63 -9.89
CA ASP A 126 -3.87 10.98 -10.45
C ASP A 126 -2.49 11.61 -10.22
#